data_AF-A0A928Q153-F1
#
_entry.id   AF-A0A928Q153-F1
#
_cell.length_a   1.000
_cell.length_b   1.000
_cell.length_c   1.000
_cell.angle_alpha   90.00
_cell.angle_beta   90.00
_cell.angle_gamma   90.00
#
_symmetry.space_group_name_H-M   'P 1'
#
loop_
_entity.id
_entity.type
_entity.pdbx_description
1 polymer ?
#
loop_
_entity_poly.entity_id
_entity_poly.type
_entity_poly.pdbx_seq_one_letter_code
_entity_poly.pdbx_strand_id
1 'polypeptide(L)'
;MNILFIGDIVSKQGCDYLSRTLPKLKIDYKADIVVANGENSAVGNGITPRSAQYIFDCGADVITLGNHALRRPEIQDYLDSNDAIIRPENYHPSAPGRGFTVLDKGRYQVLVANLQGTVYLDNIENPFDAADRIMQYAEDNGIQNVLIDFHAEASSEKRALGFYLDGRASAVVGTHTHVQTSDEQILPNGTAYITDLGMTGPYYSVLGVEPEIVIQKFKTNLPVRFQNPDGPCTVEGCFVEIDERTGKALKIERFRR
;
A
#
# COMPACT_ATOMS: atom_id res chain seq x y z
N MET A 1 2.39 -16.70 10.35
CA MET A 1 1.80 -16.38 9.03
C MET A 1 2.77 -15.55 8.18
N ASN A 2 2.63 -15.65 6.85
CA ASN A 2 3.49 -15.04 5.84
C ASN A 2 2.72 -13.99 5.02
N ILE A 3 3.21 -12.76 5.02
CA ILE A 3 2.58 -11.62 4.34
C ILE A 3 3.47 -11.13 3.20
N LEU A 4 2.86 -10.85 2.05
CA LEU A 4 3.48 -10.06 1.00
C LEU A 4 2.82 -8.69 0.92
N PHE A 5 3.65 -7.65 0.97
CA PHE A 5 3.25 -6.29 0.62
C PHE A 5 3.80 -5.95 -0.76
N ILE A 6 2.93 -5.45 -1.64
CA ILE A 6 3.28 -4.98 -2.98
C ILE A 6 3.17 -3.46 -2.99
N GLY A 7 4.25 -2.78 -3.36
CA GLY A 7 4.29 -1.33 -3.51
C GLY A 7 3.40 -0.83 -4.65
N ASP A 8 3.34 0.49 -4.83
CA ASP A 8 2.42 1.19 -5.72
C ASP A 8 2.34 0.58 -7.13
N ILE A 9 1.22 -0.05 -7.47
CA ILE A 9 1.00 -0.62 -8.80
C ILE A 9 0.66 0.51 -9.76
N VAL A 10 1.54 0.78 -10.72
CA VAL A 10 1.45 1.92 -11.61
C VAL A 10 1.08 1.48 -13.02
N SER A 11 -0.04 2.01 -13.51
CA SER A 11 -0.57 1.88 -14.86
C SER A 11 -0.89 0.44 -15.29
N LYS A 12 -1.29 0.29 -16.56
CA LYS A 12 -1.51 -1.03 -17.18
C LYS A 12 -0.23 -1.87 -17.17
N GLN A 13 0.93 -1.26 -17.39
CA GLN A 13 2.22 -1.92 -17.44
C GLN A 13 2.56 -2.60 -16.10
N GLY A 14 2.34 -1.92 -14.97
CA GLY A 14 2.50 -2.50 -13.63
C GLY A 14 1.56 -3.66 -13.38
N CYS A 15 0.28 -3.53 -13.75
CA CYS A 15 -0.70 -4.60 -13.60
C CYS A 15 -0.35 -5.84 -14.44
N ASP A 16 0.07 -5.63 -15.69
CA ASP A 16 0.46 -6.73 -16.60
C ASP A 16 1.75 -7.43 -16.18
N TYR A 17 2.67 -6.71 -15.54
CA TYR A 17 3.86 -7.32 -14.97
C TYR A 17 3.48 -8.13 -13.72
N LEU A 18 2.69 -7.55 -12.82
CA LEU A 18 2.21 -8.18 -11.59
C LEU A 18 1.51 -9.52 -11.84
N SER A 19 0.67 -9.60 -12.87
CA SER A 19 -0.07 -10.84 -13.20
C SER A 19 0.83 -12.03 -13.54
N ARG A 20 2.10 -11.77 -13.89
CA ARG A 20 3.09 -12.80 -14.25
C ARG A 20 4.05 -13.13 -13.10
N THR A 21 4.23 -12.20 -12.17
CA THR A 21 5.20 -12.30 -11.07
C THR A 21 4.54 -12.65 -9.73
N LEU A 22 3.39 -12.07 -9.40
CA LEU A 22 2.74 -12.29 -8.11
C LEU A 22 2.40 -13.76 -7.82
N PRO A 23 1.87 -14.56 -8.76
CA PRO A 23 1.62 -15.99 -8.51
C PRO A 23 2.89 -16.75 -8.11
N LYS A 24 4.04 -16.40 -8.70
CA LYS A 24 5.33 -17.01 -8.36
C LYS A 24 5.81 -16.56 -6.99
N LEU A 25 5.71 -15.25 -6.70
CA LEU A 25 6.06 -14.70 -5.38
C LEU A 25 5.23 -15.35 -4.26
N LYS A 26 3.93 -15.58 -4.47
CA LYS A 26 3.07 -16.28 -3.49
C LYS A 26 3.57 -17.69 -3.20
N ILE A 27 4.07 -18.41 -4.21
CA ILE A 27 4.66 -19.75 -4.04
C ILE A 27 6.00 -19.67 -3.31
N ASP A 28 6.90 -18.81 -3.79
CA ASP A 28 8.28 -18.68 -3.28
C ASP A 28 8.29 -18.28 -1.80
N TYR A 29 7.44 -17.33 -1.42
CA TYR A 29 7.30 -16.85 -0.04
C TYR A 29 6.22 -17.57 0.77
N LYS A 30 5.51 -18.55 0.17
CA LYS A 30 4.38 -19.25 0.79
C LYS A 30 3.41 -18.29 1.46
N ALA A 31 2.98 -17.29 0.71
CA ALA A 31 2.20 -16.16 1.22
C ALA A 31 0.79 -16.60 1.64
N ASP A 32 0.40 -16.29 2.87
CA ASP A 32 -0.95 -16.48 3.41
C ASP A 32 -1.88 -15.31 3.07
N ILE A 33 -1.29 -14.10 2.94
CA ILE A 33 -1.97 -12.84 2.64
C ILE A 33 -1.09 -12.00 1.73
N VAL A 34 -1.71 -11.37 0.73
CA VAL A 34 -1.10 -10.36 -0.13
C VAL A 34 -1.86 -9.04 0.01
N VAL A 35 -1.17 -8.01 0.47
CA VAL A 35 -1.66 -6.62 0.47
C VAL A 35 -0.96 -5.87 -0.66
N ALA A 36 -1.72 -5.23 -1.55
CA ALA A 36 -1.16 -4.55 -2.70
C ALA A 36 -1.69 -3.13 -2.82
N ASN A 37 -0.79 -2.14 -2.96
CA ASN A 37 -1.21 -0.77 -3.18
C ASN A 37 -1.61 -0.56 -4.65
N GLY A 38 -2.89 -0.27 -4.89
CA GLY A 38 -3.47 -0.16 -6.23
C GLY A 38 -3.71 1.28 -6.72
N GLU A 39 -3.25 2.31 -5.99
CA GLU A 39 -3.73 3.69 -6.18
C GLU A 39 -3.41 4.31 -7.55
N ASN A 40 -2.44 3.75 -8.27
CA ASN A 40 -2.01 4.21 -9.59
C ASN A 40 -2.30 3.19 -10.71
N SER A 41 -3.09 2.16 -10.46
CA SER A 41 -3.30 1.04 -11.39
C SER A 41 -4.01 1.43 -12.68
N ALA A 42 -4.82 2.49 -12.66
CA ALA A 42 -5.47 3.03 -13.85
C ALA A 42 -4.54 4.00 -14.60
N VAL A 43 -4.64 4.01 -15.93
CA VAL A 43 -3.91 4.97 -16.79
C VAL A 43 -4.31 6.40 -16.42
N GLY A 44 -3.35 7.22 -16.01
CA GLY A 44 -3.59 8.59 -15.53
C GLY A 44 -3.93 8.70 -14.04
N ASN A 45 -3.46 7.76 -13.23
CA ASN A 45 -3.65 7.62 -11.78
C ASN A 45 -5.09 7.32 -11.35
N GLY A 46 -5.21 6.91 -10.09
CA GLY A 46 -6.42 6.35 -9.51
C GLY A 46 -6.55 4.86 -9.84
N ILE A 47 -7.69 4.32 -9.44
CA ILE A 47 -8.07 2.94 -9.67
C ILE A 47 -9.46 2.91 -10.30
N THR A 48 -9.73 1.90 -11.12
CA THR A 48 -11.06 1.63 -11.71
C THR A 48 -11.55 0.27 -11.19
N PRO A 49 -12.86 -0.02 -11.20
CA PRO A 49 -13.35 -1.35 -10.81
C PRO A 49 -12.67 -2.49 -11.61
N ARG A 50 -12.38 -2.22 -12.90
CA ARG A 50 -11.68 -3.17 -13.76
C ARG A 50 -10.22 -3.40 -13.33
N SER A 51 -9.47 -2.34 -13.02
CA SER A 51 -8.07 -2.51 -12.59
C SER A 51 -7.99 -3.10 -11.18
N ALA A 52 -8.93 -2.78 -10.29
CA ALA A 52 -9.06 -3.45 -8.99
C ALA A 52 -9.32 -4.95 -9.14
N GLN A 53 -10.31 -5.34 -9.94
CA GLN A 53 -10.59 -6.76 -10.20
C GLN A 53 -9.38 -7.48 -10.77
N TYR A 54 -8.64 -6.85 -11.69
CA TYR A 54 -7.45 -7.45 -12.27
C TYR A 54 -6.35 -7.70 -11.22
N ILE A 55 -6.16 -6.79 -10.25
CA ILE A 55 -5.21 -6.98 -9.14
C ILE A 55 -5.64 -8.12 -8.23
N PHE A 56 -6.94 -8.25 -7.91
CA PHE A 56 -7.47 -9.40 -7.19
C PHE A 56 -7.26 -10.71 -7.96
N ASP A 57 -7.51 -10.72 -9.27
CA ASP A 57 -7.29 -11.89 -10.14
C ASP A 57 -5.81 -12.31 -10.20
N CYS A 58 -4.87 -11.36 -10.03
CA CYS A 58 -3.44 -11.65 -9.88
C CYS A 58 -3.10 -12.38 -8.57
N GLY A 59 -4.00 -12.33 -7.58
CA GLY A 59 -3.88 -12.99 -6.29
C GLY A 59 -3.66 -12.05 -5.11
N ALA A 60 -3.97 -10.76 -5.22
CA ALA A 60 -4.07 -9.88 -4.05
C ALA A 60 -5.26 -10.29 -3.16
N ASP A 61 -5.09 -10.21 -1.85
CA ASP A 61 -6.17 -10.45 -0.88
C ASP A 61 -6.81 -9.13 -0.44
N VAL A 62 -6.01 -8.07 -0.29
CA VAL A 62 -6.47 -6.71 0.01
C VAL A 62 -5.78 -5.70 -0.90
N ILE A 63 -6.55 -4.74 -1.41
CA ILE A 63 -6.03 -3.57 -2.13
C ILE A 63 -6.06 -2.37 -1.20
N THR A 64 -4.90 -1.79 -0.93
CA THR A 64 -4.77 -0.48 -0.29
C THR A 64 -4.68 0.61 -1.36
N LEU A 65 -5.00 1.84 -0.99
CA LEU A 65 -4.93 2.98 -1.90
C LEU A 65 -4.08 4.10 -1.26
N GLY A 66 -4.34 5.34 -1.66
CA GLY A 66 -3.57 6.51 -1.27
C GLY A 66 -4.31 7.78 -1.66
N ASN A 67 -3.56 8.84 -1.94
CA ASN A 67 -4.12 10.14 -2.27
C ASN A 67 -4.93 10.13 -3.58
N HIS A 68 -4.72 9.14 -4.46
CA HIS A 68 -5.50 8.99 -5.68
C HIS A 68 -6.77 8.13 -5.55
N ALA A 69 -7.12 7.67 -4.34
CA ALA A 69 -8.22 6.73 -4.10
C ALA A 69 -9.56 7.15 -4.73
N LEU A 70 -9.92 8.44 -4.63
CA LEU A 70 -11.21 8.98 -5.12
C LEU A 70 -11.08 9.78 -6.42
N ARG A 71 -9.93 9.68 -7.11
CA ARG A 71 -9.68 10.44 -8.35
C ARG A 71 -10.62 10.05 -9.49
N ARG A 72 -11.15 8.83 -9.47
CA ARG A 72 -12.05 8.27 -10.50
C ARG A 72 -13.46 8.16 -9.92
N PRO A 73 -14.45 8.91 -10.42
CA PRO A 73 -15.82 8.82 -9.89
C PRO A 73 -16.40 7.40 -9.97
N GLU A 74 -16.04 6.63 -11.00
CA GLU A 74 -16.49 5.26 -11.22
C GLU A 74 -16.02 4.22 -10.18
N ILE A 75 -15.06 4.55 -9.29
CA ILE A 75 -14.64 3.62 -8.23
C ILE A 75 -15.56 3.66 -7.01
N GLN A 76 -16.34 4.72 -6.81
CA GLN A 76 -17.02 4.98 -5.53
C GLN A 76 -17.96 3.84 -5.11
N ASP A 77 -18.88 3.42 -5.99
CA ASP A 77 -19.80 2.31 -5.73
C ASP A 77 -19.05 0.99 -5.49
N TYR A 78 -17.88 0.82 -6.11
CA TYR A 78 -17.04 -0.36 -5.93
C TYR A 78 -16.35 -0.37 -4.56
N LEU A 79 -15.92 0.78 -4.05
CA LEU A 79 -15.39 0.92 -2.70
C LEU A 79 -16.43 0.59 -1.62
N ASP A 80 -17.69 0.95 -1.84
CA ASP A 80 -18.77 0.68 -0.88
C ASP A 80 -19.18 -0.81 -0.89
N SER A 81 -19.13 -1.45 -2.05
CA SER A 81 -19.61 -2.84 -2.22
C SER A 81 -18.54 -3.91 -2.04
N ASN A 82 -17.25 -3.56 -2.05
CA ASN A 82 -16.16 -4.52 -1.88
C ASN A 82 -15.30 -4.19 -0.64
N ASP A 83 -15.40 -5.05 0.37
CA ASP A 83 -14.74 -4.89 1.67
C ASP A 83 -13.21 -5.09 1.61
N ALA A 84 -12.66 -5.64 0.52
CA ALA A 84 -11.25 -5.94 0.36
C ALA A 84 -10.45 -4.84 -0.37
N ILE A 85 -11.10 -3.73 -0.75
CA ILE A 85 -10.44 -2.53 -1.27
C ILE A 85 -10.65 -1.39 -0.28
N ILE A 86 -9.56 -0.84 0.25
CA ILE A 86 -9.60 0.16 1.32
C ILE A 86 -8.88 1.44 0.89
N ARG A 87 -9.41 2.57 1.35
CA ARG A 87 -8.86 3.91 1.13
C ARG A 87 -8.23 4.42 2.43
N PRO A 88 -7.51 5.56 2.47
CA PRO A 88 -7.01 6.07 3.74
C PRO A 88 -8.14 6.34 4.76
N GLU A 89 -8.02 5.81 5.99
CA GLU A 89 -9.03 5.92 7.04
C GLU A 89 -9.29 7.37 7.46
N ASN A 90 -8.26 8.20 7.45
CA ASN A 90 -8.30 9.62 7.82
C ASN A 90 -8.89 10.54 6.73
N TYR A 91 -9.64 9.98 5.78
CA TYR A 91 -10.53 10.75 4.91
C TYR A 91 -11.81 11.13 5.65
N HIS A 92 -12.51 12.15 5.14
CA HIS A 92 -13.78 12.58 5.74
C HIS A 92 -14.75 11.37 5.88
N PRO A 93 -15.53 11.25 6.98
CA PRO A 93 -16.42 10.10 7.20
C PRO A 93 -17.48 9.86 6.12
N SER A 94 -17.78 10.86 5.30
CA SER A 94 -18.69 10.71 4.15
C SER A 94 -18.00 10.22 2.87
N ALA A 95 -16.68 9.99 2.89
CA ALA A 95 -15.93 9.45 1.77
C ALA A 95 -16.36 7.98 1.52
N PRO A 96 -16.61 7.58 0.26
CA PRO A 96 -16.96 6.20 -0.07
C PRO A 96 -15.93 5.19 0.41
N GLY A 97 -16.40 3.97 0.69
CA GLY A 97 -15.60 2.88 1.21
C GLY A 97 -15.18 3.06 2.66
N ARG A 98 -14.18 2.27 3.04
CA ARG A 98 -13.68 2.13 4.41
C ARG A 98 -12.16 2.22 4.45
N GLY A 99 -11.60 2.53 5.61
CA GLY A 99 -10.15 2.59 5.78
C GLY A 99 -9.47 1.37 6.35
N PHE A 100 -10.24 0.36 6.74
CA PHE A 100 -9.69 -0.93 7.12
C PHE A 100 -10.67 -2.07 6.82
N THR A 101 -10.12 -3.29 6.81
CA THR A 101 -10.85 -4.53 6.64
C THR A 101 -10.27 -5.62 7.53
N VAL A 102 -11.08 -6.62 7.88
CA VAL A 102 -10.67 -7.75 8.73
C VAL A 102 -10.79 -9.02 7.92
N LEU A 103 -9.66 -9.70 7.74
CA LEU A 103 -9.58 -11.02 7.12
C LEU A 103 -9.73 -12.09 8.20
N ASP A 104 -10.76 -12.91 8.09
CA ASP A 104 -10.93 -14.09 8.93
C ASP A 104 -10.16 -15.29 8.33
N LYS A 105 -9.13 -15.76 9.05
CA LYS A 105 -8.35 -16.96 8.71
C LYS A 105 -8.71 -18.15 9.60
N GLY A 106 -9.87 -18.10 10.28
CA GLY A 106 -10.42 -19.12 11.15
C GLY A 106 -9.78 -19.15 12.53
N ARG A 107 -8.49 -19.45 12.62
CA ARG A 107 -7.77 -19.54 13.92
C ARG A 107 -7.31 -18.18 14.45
N TYR A 108 -7.22 -17.20 13.57
CA TYR A 108 -6.80 -15.84 13.85
C TYR A 108 -7.46 -14.90 12.84
N GLN A 109 -7.55 -13.62 13.21
CA GLN A 109 -8.00 -12.54 12.34
C GLN A 109 -6.83 -11.61 12.04
N VAL A 110 -6.88 -10.95 10.89
CA VAL A 110 -5.88 -9.96 10.47
C VAL A 110 -6.59 -8.69 10.03
N LEU A 111 -6.33 -7.58 10.71
CA LEU A 111 -6.80 -6.26 10.30
C LEU A 111 -5.78 -5.64 9.35
N VAL A 112 -6.25 -5.20 8.18
CA VAL A 112 -5.46 -4.41 7.23
C VAL A 112 -6.05 -3.01 7.17
N ALA A 113 -5.22 -2.00 7.41
CA ALA A 113 -5.61 -0.60 7.45
C ALA A 113 -4.75 0.24 6.52
N ASN A 114 -5.34 1.31 6.00
CA ASN A 114 -4.68 2.28 5.14
C ASN A 114 -4.80 3.67 5.77
N LEU A 115 -3.70 4.41 5.77
CA LEU A 115 -3.62 5.78 6.30
C LEU A 115 -2.87 6.64 5.30
N GLN A 116 -3.13 7.96 5.32
CA GLN A 116 -2.42 8.91 4.47
C GLN A 116 -1.73 9.99 5.32
N GLY A 117 -0.48 10.30 4.99
CA GLY A 117 0.27 11.39 5.60
C GLY A 117 -0.26 12.77 5.20
N THR A 118 0.16 13.80 5.91
CA THR A 118 -0.29 15.19 5.70
C THR A 118 0.84 16.09 5.23
N VAL A 119 2.10 15.74 5.48
CA VAL A 119 3.24 16.55 5.06
C VAL A 119 3.43 16.41 3.54
N TYR A 120 3.30 17.53 2.81
CA TYR A 120 3.33 17.62 1.34
C TYR A 120 2.13 16.96 0.61
N LEU A 121 1.10 16.56 1.35
CA LEU A 121 -0.13 15.99 0.83
C LEU A 121 -1.35 16.86 1.21
N ASP A 122 -2.54 16.42 0.80
CA ASP A 122 -3.78 17.09 1.16
C ASP A 122 -3.93 17.14 2.69
N ASN A 123 -4.41 18.30 3.18
CA ASN A 123 -4.65 18.52 4.60
C ASN A 123 -5.96 17.83 5.03
N ILE A 124 -5.87 16.54 5.31
CA ILE A 124 -6.95 15.69 5.82
C ILE A 124 -6.83 15.51 7.34
N GLU A 125 -7.63 14.62 7.93
CA GLU A 125 -7.55 14.34 9.36
C GLU A 125 -6.15 13.81 9.75
N ASN A 126 -5.74 14.08 10.99
CA ASN A 126 -4.48 13.61 11.54
C ASN A 126 -4.36 12.07 11.46
N PRO A 127 -3.30 11.52 10.84
CA PRO A 127 -3.14 10.08 10.67
C PRO A 127 -2.88 9.33 11.99
N PHE A 128 -2.34 9.99 13.02
CA PHE A 128 -2.10 9.38 14.33
C PHE A 128 -3.42 9.16 15.08
N ASP A 129 -4.33 10.14 15.04
CA ASP A 129 -5.67 10.00 15.64
C ASP A 129 -6.48 8.90 14.94
N ALA A 130 -6.36 8.79 13.61
CA ALA A 130 -6.98 7.70 12.87
C ALA A 130 -6.35 6.33 13.19
N ALA A 131 -5.03 6.27 13.32
CA ALA A 131 -4.34 5.05 13.75
C ALA A 131 -4.81 4.60 15.14
N ASP A 132 -4.99 5.52 16.08
CA ASP A 132 -5.51 5.21 17.41
C ASP A 132 -6.90 4.59 17.37
N ARG A 133 -7.81 5.10 16.53
CA ARG A 133 -9.13 4.49 16.34
C ARG A 133 -9.05 3.07 15.78
N ILE A 134 -8.16 2.83 14.81
CA ILE A 134 -7.95 1.50 14.25
C ILE A 134 -7.40 0.55 15.32
N MET A 135 -6.43 1.00 16.12
CA MET A 135 -5.88 0.17 17.21
C MET A 135 -6.93 -0.11 18.28
N GLN A 136 -7.76 0.87 18.64
CA GLN A 136 -8.85 0.66 19.60
C GLN A 136 -9.86 -0.37 19.08
N TYR A 137 -10.24 -0.28 17.81
CA TYR A 137 -11.11 -1.28 17.19
C TYR A 137 -10.47 -2.69 17.24
N ALA A 138 -9.18 -2.80 16.93
CA ALA A 138 -8.46 -4.06 16.99
C ALA A 138 -8.47 -4.65 18.40
N GLU A 139 -8.19 -3.82 19.42
CA GLU A 139 -8.21 -4.22 20.83
C GLU A 139 -9.60 -4.67 21.28
N ASP A 140 -10.64 -3.88 21.00
CA ASP A 140 -12.03 -4.17 21.37
C ASP A 140 -12.54 -5.50 20.78
N ASN A 141 -11.99 -5.90 19.63
CA ASN A 141 -12.35 -7.13 18.93
C ASN A 141 -11.33 -8.27 19.13
N GLY A 142 -10.29 -8.08 19.96
CA GLY A 142 -9.27 -9.09 20.23
C GLY A 142 -8.40 -9.45 19.02
N ILE A 143 -8.28 -8.54 18.04
CA ILE A 143 -7.47 -8.74 16.83
C ILE A 143 -6.03 -8.32 17.13
N GLN A 144 -5.12 -9.29 17.18
CA GLN A 144 -3.70 -9.03 17.48
C GLN A 144 -2.86 -8.72 16.25
N ASN A 145 -3.31 -9.16 15.07
CA ASN A 145 -2.55 -9.04 13.83
C ASN A 145 -3.03 -7.80 13.07
N VAL A 146 -2.20 -6.75 13.05
CA VAL A 146 -2.58 -5.47 12.46
C VAL A 146 -1.52 -5.00 11.46
N LEU A 147 -1.93 -4.83 10.21
CA LEU A 147 -1.09 -4.42 9.08
C LEU A 147 -1.48 -3.02 8.64
N ILE A 148 -0.52 -2.10 8.59
CA ILE A 148 -0.74 -0.70 8.21
C ILE A 148 0.04 -0.38 6.94
N ASP A 149 -0.67 0.05 5.89
CA ASP A 149 -0.09 0.78 4.76
C ASP A 149 -0.24 2.29 4.98
N PHE A 150 0.88 2.96 5.22
CA PHE A 150 0.94 4.41 5.44
C PHE A 150 1.46 5.14 4.20
N HIS A 151 0.51 5.69 3.45
CA HIS A 151 0.73 6.39 2.19
C HIS A 151 1.13 7.85 2.43
N ALA A 152 2.43 8.16 2.40
CA ALA A 152 2.93 9.47 2.82
C ALA A 152 4.19 9.90 2.05
N GLU A 153 4.43 11.21 1.96
CA GLU A 153 5.64 11.73 1.31
C GLU A 153 6.81 11.85 2.29
N ALA A 154 6.59 12.47 3.45
CA ALA A 154 7.68 12.79 4.36
C ALA A 154 8.20 11.56 5.12
N SER A 155 9.49 11.28 4.97
CA SER A 155 10.17 10.21 5.71
C SER A 155 10.09 10.40 7.23
N SER A 156 10.09 11.65 7.71
CA SER A 156 9.92 11.97 9.13
C SER A 156 8.54 11.55 9.65
N GLU A 157 7.47 11.84 8.91
CA GLU A 157 6.09 11.46 9.27
C GLU A 157 5.95 9.94 9.29
N LYS A 158 6.49 9.25 8.27
CA LYS A 158 6.52 7.78 8.21
C LYS A 158 7.27 7.14 9.37
N ARG A 159 8.45 7.66 9.71
CA ARG A 159 9.25 7.17 10.83
C ARG A 159 8.55 7.41 12.16
N ALA A 160 7.95 8.58 12.34
CA ALA A 160 7.20 8.92 13.53
C ALA A 160 6.02 7.97 13.73
N LEU A 161 5.21 7.70 12.70
CA LEU A 161 4.10 6.76 12.81
C LEU A 161 4.58 5.32 13.07
N GLY A 162 5.66 4.89 12.42
CA GLY A 162 6.28 3.59 12.68
C GLY A 162 6.64 3.37 14.15
N PHE A 163 7.34 4.33 14.77
CA PHE A 163 7.66 4.26 16.20
C PHE A 163 6.44 4.44 17.10
N TYR A 164 5.45 5.25 16.68
CA TYR A 164 4.22 5.47 17.43
C TYR A 164 3.36 4.21 17.56
N LEU A 165 3.41 3.34 16.54
CA LEU A 165 2.68 2.07 16.49
C LEU A 165 3.54 0.85 16.86
N ASP A 166 4.79 1.05 17.27
CA ASP A 166 5.68 -0.04 17.64
C ASP A 166 5.13 -0.82 18.84
N GLY A 167 4.96 -2.13 18.68
CA GLY A 167 4.33 -3.03 19.65
C GLY A 167 2.80 -3.03 19.65
N ARG A 168 2.15 -2.15 18.87
CA ARG A 168 0.69 -2.11 18.68
C ARG A 168 0.28 -2.69 17.33
N ALA A 169 1.06 -2.39 16.29
CA ALA A 169 0.88 -2.96 14.95
C ALA A 169 1.87 -4.10 14.70
N SER A 170 1.48 -5.08 13.89
CA SER A 170 2.38 -6.15 13.45
C SER A 170 3.35 -5.66 12.37
N ALA A 171 2.85 -4.83 11.45
CA ALA A 171 3.64 -4.22 10.40
C ALA A 171 3.14 -2.81 10.07
N VAL A 172 4.07 -1.87 9.85
CA VAL A 172 3.83 -0.53 9.32
C VAL A 172 4.74 -0.35 8.11
N VAL A 173 4.15 -0.38 6.91
CA VAL A 173 4.87 -0.22 5.65
C VAL A 173 4.48 1.11 5.01
N GLY A 174 5.45 1.86 4.50
CA GLY A 174 5.16 3.08 3.76
C GLY A 174 4.99 2.85 2.25
N THR A 175 4.17 3.68 1.61
CA THR A 175 3.98 3.76 0.15
C THR A 175 3.99 5.24 -0.28
N HIS A 176 3.71 5.54 -1.56
CA HIS A 176 3.61 6.88 -2.19
C HIS A 176 4.84 7.33 -2.99
N THR A 177 6.06 7.18 -2.45
CA THR A 177 7.23 7.87 -3.06
C THR A 177 7.78 7.15 -4.30
N HIS A 178 7.28 5.93 -4.57
CA HIS A 178 7.63 5.08 -5.71
C HIS A 178 9.12 4.65 -5.76
N VAL A 179 9.86 4.79 -4.66
CA VAL A 179 11.26 4.39 -4.56
C VAL A 179 11.47 3.56 -3.31
N GLN A 180 11.73 2.26 -3.48
CA GLN A 180 11.96 1.35 -2.36
C GLN A 180 13.14 1.81 -1.48
N THR A 181 12.93 1.88 -0.18
CA THR A 181 13.98 2.17 0.80
C THR A 181 14.68 0.90 1.27
N SER A 182 15.90 1.05 1.82
CA SER A 182 16.73 -0.06 2.32
C SER A 182 16.82 -0.09 3.84
N ASP A 183 15.74 0.31 4.51
CA ASP A 183 15.67 0.51 5.95
C ASP A 183 14.68 -0.44 6.64
N GLU A 184 14.38 -1.55 5.97
CA GLU A 184 13.54 -2.61 6.51
C GLU A 184 14.13 -3.13 7.83
N GLN A 185 13.31 -3.15 8.87
CA GLN A 185 13.73 -3.61 10.19
C GLN A 185 12.54 -4.05 11.03
N ILE A 186 12.83 -4.78 12.11
CA ILE A 186 11.88 -5.01 13.19
C ILE A 186 12.21 -3.99 14.28
N LEU A 187 11.23 -3.16 14.64
CA LEU A 187 11.36 -2.14 15.67
C LEU A 187 11.44 -2.79 17.08
N PRO A 188 11.90 -2.05 18.11
CA PRO A 188 12.21 -2.62 19.43
C PRO A 188 11.10 -3.46 20.08
N ASN A 189 9.83 -3.13 19.83
CA ASN A 189 8.70 -3.84 20.43
C ASN A 189 8.05 -4.89 19.51
N GLY A 190 8.65 -5.15 18.33
CA GLY A 190 8.29 -6.27 17.46
C GLY A 190 7.48 -5.90 16.22
N THR A 191 7.35 -4.63 15.87
CA THR A 191 6.67 -4.20 14.64
C THR A 191 7.63 -4.24 13.44
N ALA A 192 7.23 -4.89 12.35
CA ALA A 192 7.96 -4.79 11.09
C ALA A 192 7.77 -3.40 10.46
N TYR A 193 8.85 -2.80 9.96
CA TYR A 193 8.84 -1.44 9.44
C TYR A 193 9.69 -1.28 8.18
N ILE A 194 9.21 -0.50 7.21
CA ILE A 194 9.97 0.02 6.07
C ILE A 194 9.42 1.40 5.67
N THR A 195 10.30 2.35 5.32
CA THR A 195 9.85 3.72 4.96
C THR A 195 9.13 3.75 3.61
N ASP A 196 9.53 2.97 2.61
CA ASP A 196 8.78 2.88 1.36
C ASP A 196 8.98 1.53 0.68
N LEU A 197 7.88 0.89 0.28
CA LEU A 197 7.89 -0.37 -0.46
C LEU A 197 8.43 -0.21 -1.88
N GLY A 198 8.33 0.99 -2.45
CA GLY A 198 8.62 1.28 -3.84
C GLY A 198 7.42 1.10 -4.76
N MET A 199 7.70 0.86 -6.04
CA MET A 199 6.69 0.82 -7.10
C MET A 199 6.70 -0.51 -7.84
N THR A 200 5.51 -0.96 -8.24
CA THR A 200 5.32 -2.00 -9.25
C THR A 200 4.92 -1.39 -10.59
N GLY A 201 5.85 -1.26 -11.53
CA GLY A 201 5.61 -0.53 -12.77
C GLY A 201 6.85 -0.37 -13.66
N PRO A 202 6.81 0.54 -14.64
CA PRO A 202 7.91 0.78 -15.58
C PRO A 202 9.22 1.13 -14.85
N TYR A 203 10.29 0.39 -15.13
CA TYR A 203 11.57 0.53 -14.42
C TYR A 203 12.38 1.74 -14.88
N TYR A 204 12.54 1.90 -16.20
CA TYR A 204 13.24 3.05 -16.78
C TYR A 204 12.28 4.23 -16.94
N SER A 205 11.89 4.81 -15.81
CA SER A 205 10.91 5.88 -15.75
C SER A 205 11.21 6.86 -14.63
N VAL A 206 10.55 8.02 -14.64
CA VAL A 206 10.49 8.92 -13.48
C VAL A 206 9.17 8.64 -12.77
N LEU A 207 9.23 7.77 -11.76
CA LEU A 207 8.09 7.36 -10.91
C LEU A 207 6.91 6.81 -11.73
N GLY A 208 7.21 6.07 -12.81
CA GLY A 208 6.23 5.49 -13.72
C GLY A 208 5.92 6.32 -14.96
N VAL A 209 6.47 7.53 -15.09
CA VAL A 209 6.24 8.45 -16.23
C VAL A 209 7.47 8.53 -17.14
N GLU A 210 7.26 8.73 -18.44
CA GLU A 210 8.32 8.94 -19.44
C GLU A 210 9.31 10.04 -18.98
N PRO A 211 10.64 9.75 -18.90
CA PRO A 211 11.62 10.69 -18.39
C PRO A 211 11.63 12.05 -19.11
N GLU A 212 11.56 12.06 -20.45
CA GLU A 212 11.61 13.29 -21.25
C GLU A 212 10.44 14.23 -20.94
N ILE A 213 9.25 13.66 -20.67
CA ILE A 213 8.04 14.41 -20.31
C ILE A 213 8.24 15.11 -18.96
N VAL A 214 8.77 14.39 -17.97
CA VAL A 214 9.01 14.95 -16.63
C VAL A 214 10.15 15.97 -16.65
N ILE A 215 11.23 15.70 -17.39
CA ILE A 215 12.34 16.64 -17.61
C ILE A 215 11.83 17.93 -18.27
N GLN A 216 10.98 17.83 -19.30
CA GLN A 216 10.39 19.00 -19.95
C GLN A 216 9.54 19.82 -18.97
N LYS A 217 8.72 19.17 -18.15
CA LYS A 217 7.92 19.84 -17.12
C LYS A 217 8.80 20.64 -16.17
N PHE A 218 9.85 20.03 -15.61
CA PHE A 218 10.77 20.72 -14.68
C PHE A 218 11.61 21.82 -15.34
N LYS A 219 12.03 21.65 -16.60
CA LYS A 219 12.82 22.67 -17.32
C LYS A 219 12.00 23.89 -17.72
N THR A 220 10.74 23.69 -18.07
CA THR A 220 9.92 24.75 -18.70
C THR A 220 8.84 25.30 -17.78
N ASN A 221 8.50 24.59 -16.70
CA ASN A 221 7.31 24.83 -15.87
C ASN A 221 5.99 24.82 -16.65
N LEU A 222 5.98 24.31 -17.89
CA LEU A 222 4.79 24.21 -18.71
C LEU A 222 4.01 22.92 -18.39
N PRO A 223 2.68 22.93 -18.55
CA PRO A 223 1.87 21.72 -18.45
C PRO A 223 2.33 20.66 -19.47
N VAL A 224 2.42 19.42 -19.01
CA VAL A 224 2.69 18.26 -19.85
C VAL A 224 1.63 17.19 -19.60
N ARG A 225 1.38 16.35 -20.59
CA ARG A 225 0.53 15.17 -20.42
C ARG A 225 1.42 14.00 -20.03
N PHE A 226 1.21 13.46 -18.82
CA PHE A 226 1.91 12.25 -18.38
C PHE A 226 1.56 11.04 -19.25
N GLN A 227 2.59 10.26 -19.56
CA GLN A 227 2.51 9.02 -20.33
C GLN A 227 3.41 8.00 -19.63
N ASN A 228 2.94 6.77 -19.51
CA ASN A 228 3.71 5.67 -18.94
C ASN A 228 4.50 4.99 -20.07
N PRO A 229 5.82 4.79 -19.94
CA PRO A 229 6.62 4.19 -20.99
C PRO A 229 6.34 2.68 -21.10
N ASP A 230 6.49 2.14 -22.30
CA ASP A 230 6.60 0.70 -22.51
C ASP A 230 8.01 0.22 -22.13
N GLY A 231 8.17 -1.09 -21.91
CA GLY A 231 9.48 -1.70 -21.67
C GLY A 231 9.57 -2.47 -20.35
N PRO A 232 10.78 -2.65 -19.81
CA PRO A 232 10.99 -3.39 -18.58
C PRO A 232 10.20 -2.81 -17.41
N CYS A 233 9.58 -3.69 -16.63
CA CYS A 233 8.89 -3.36 -15.39
C CYS A 233 9.58 -4.05 -14.21
N THR A 234 9.33 -3.53 -13.02
CA THR A 234 9.77 -4.11 -11.75
C THR A 234 8.56 -4.35 -10.84
N VAL A 235 8.64 -5.34 -9.95
CA VAL A 235 7.79 -5.45 -8.76
C VAL A 235 8.65 -5.16 -7.55
N GLU A 236 8.23 -4.21 -6.73
CA GLU A 236 8.85 -3.89 -5.45
C GLU A 236 7.87 -4.12 -4.31
N GLY A 237 8.41 -4.55 -3.17
CA GLY A 237 7.61 -4.89 -2.01
C GLY A 237 8.45 -5.47 -0.88
N CYS A 238 7.79 -5.97 0.15
CA CYS A 238 8.45 -6.71 1.21
C CYS A 238 7.67 -7.94 1.64
N PHE A 239 8.41 -8.92 2.11
CA PHE A 239 7.91 -10.09 2.81
C PHE A 239 8.01 -9.85 4.31
N VAL A 240 6.95 -10.18 5.04
CA VAL A 240 6.92 -10.13 6.50
C VAL A 240 6.41 -11.45 7.06
N GLU A 241 7.17 -12.05 7.96
CA GLU A 241 6.74 -13.19 8.76
C GLU A 241 6.25 -12.70 10.12
N ILE A 242 5.06 -13.09 10.54
CA ILE A 242 4.43 -12.67 11.80
C ILE A 242 4.02 -13.91 12.59
N ASP A 243 4.28 -13.92 13.89
CA ASP A 243 3.68 -14.90 14.81
C ASP A 243 2.21 -14.52 15.05
N GLU A 244 1.28 -15.27 14.45
CA GLU A 244 -0.15 -14.95 14.49
C GLU A 244 -0.77 -15.00 15.90
N ARG A 245 -0.07 -15.59 16.88
CA ARG A 245 -0.52 -15.69 18.28
C ARG A 245 -0.09 -14.53 19.15
N THR A 246 0.89 -13.75 18.70
CA THR A 246 1.41 -12.60 19.44
C THR A 246 1.31 -11.29 18.66
N GLY A 247 1.06 -11.36 17.35
CA GLY A 247 1.05 -10.21 16.45
C GLY A 247 2.44 -9.65 16.16
N LYS A 248 3.52 -10.28 16.65
CA LYS A 248 4.89 -9.76 16.48
C LYS A 248 5.51 -10.24 15.18
N ALA A 249 6.21 -9.34 14.50
CA ALA A 249 7.04 -9.69 13.35
C ALA A 249 8.27 -10.51 13.80
N LEU A 250 8.53 -11.57 13.05
CA LEU A 250 9.69 -12.45 13.19
C LEU A 250 10.76 -12.15 12.15
N LYS A 251 10.35 -11.70 10.96
CA LYS A 251 11.24 -11.38 9.85
C LYS A 251 10.62 -10.32 8.95
N ILE A 252 11.45 -9.43 8.41
CA ILE A 252 11.12 -8.58 7.26
C ILE A 252 12.24 -8.69 6.21
N GLU A 253 11.87 -8.77 4.94
CA GLU A 253 12.81 -8.82 3.82
C GLU A 253 12.21 -8.09 2.61
N ARG A 254 12.86 -7.03 2.14
CA ARG A 254 12.45 -6.37 0.88
C ARG A 254 12.82 -7.23 -0.33
N PHE A 255 12.04 -7.11 -1.39
CA PHE A 255 12.36 -7.73 -2.68
C PHE A 255 12.15 -6.74 -3.84
N ARG A 256 12.89 -7.01 -4.92
CA ARG A 256 12.76 -6.39 -6.23
C ARG A 256 12.88 -7.49 -7.29
N ARG A 257 11.98 -7.53 -8.26
CA ARG A 257 11.91 -8.56 -9.33
C ARG A 257 11.54 -7.96 -10.67
#